data_AF-A0A6V8LY99-F1
#
_entry.id   AF-A0A6V8LY99-F1
#
_cell.length_a   1.000
_cell.length_b   1.000
_cell.length_c   1.000
_cell.angle_alpha   90.00
_cell.angle_beta   90.00
_cell.angle_gamma   90.00
#
_symmetry.space_group_name_H-M   'P 1'
#
loop_
_entity.id
_entity.type
_entity.pdbx_description
1 polymer ?
#
loop_
_entity_poly.entity_id
_entity_poly.type
_entity_poly.pdbx_seq_one_letter_code
_entity_poly.pdbx_strand_id
1 'polypeptide(L)' 'MRSAKHSKNYSADELRVLRAGSRTDLARLDALSDEDLERLAVDDADERGLRPDWTRAELVLPRVE' A
#
# COMPACT_ATOMS: atom_id res chain seq x y z
N MET A 1 -16.33 -12.43 24.02
CA MET A 1 -15.05 -12.58 23.29
C MET A 1 -14.55 -11.19 22.92
N ARG A 2 -13.41 -10.73 23.48
CA ARG A 2 -12.85 -9.42 23.12
C ARG A 2 -11.95 -9.61 21.90
N SER A 3 -12.33 -9.00 20.77
CA SER A 3 -11.50 -8.93 19.58
C SER A 3 -10.19 -8.21 19.94
N ALA A 4 -9.05 -8.88 19.77
CA ALA A 4 -7.75 -8.27 19.97
C ALA A 4 -7.53 -7.26 18.85
N LYS A 5 -7.62 -5.97 19.18
CA LYS A 5 -7.30 -4.89 18.23
C LYS A 5 -5.82 -4.96 17.87
N HIS A 6 -5.49 -5.35 16.64
CA HIS A 6 -4.13 -5.28 16.09
C HIS A 6 -3.78 -3.86 15.61
N SER A 7 -4.05 -2.85 16.43
CA SER A 7 -3.66 -1.46 16.15
C SER A 7 -2.38 -1.11 16.91
N LYS A 8 -1.34 -0.64 16.21
CA LYS A 8 -0.13 -0.07 16.82
C LYS A 8 -0.19 1.45 16.72
N ASN A 9 0.11 2.14 17.82
CA ASN A 9 0.25 3.60 17.83
C ASN A 9 1.73 3.96 17.75
N TYR A 10 2.05 4.99 16.97
CA TYR A 10 3.41 5.51 16.83
C TYR A 10 3.40 7.02 17.02
N SER A 11 4.43 7.54 17.68
CA SER A 11 4.75 8.96 17.70
C SER A 11 5.35 9.43 16.38
N ALA A 12 5.36 10.76 16.16
CA ALA A 12 5.96 11.34 14.97
C ALA A 12 7.44 11.00 14.81
N ASP A 13 8.19 10.93 15.91
CA ASP A 13 9.61 10.59 15.89
C ASP A 13 9.85 9.11 15.61
N GLU A 14 9.01 8.22 16.16
CA GLU A 14 9.04 6.79 15.81
C GLU A 14 8.74 6.58 14.32
N LEU A 15 7.77 7.30 13.76
CA LEU A 15 7.48 7.24 12.33
C LEU A 15 8.62 7.77 11.47
N ARG A 16 9.37 8.80 11.90
CA ARG A 16 10.55 9.29 11.17
C ARG A 16 11.66 8.25 11.10
N VAL A 17 11.93 7.56 12.22
CA VAL A 17 12.92 6.48 12.29
C VAL A 17 12.47 5.28 11.46
N LEU A 18 11.20 4.87 11.59
CA LEU A 18 10.64 3.78 10.80
C LEU A 18 10.63 4.10 9.30
N ARG A 19 10.37 5.36 8.91
CA ARG A 19 10.45 5.81 7.52
C ARG A 19 11.88 5.71 6.99
N ALA A 20 12.89 6.05 7.80
CA ALA A 20 14.30 5.89 7.43
C ALA A 20 14.70 4.41 7.24
N GLY A 21 14.02 3.47 7.92
CA GLY A 21 14.16 2.03 7.71
C GLY A 21 13.10 1.40 6.78
N SER A 22 12.14 2.20 6.29
CA SER A 22 11.01 1.71 5.50
C SER A 22 11.49 1.42 4.10
N ARG A 23 11.44 0.14 3.72
CA ARG A 23 11.77 -0.35 2.38
C ARG A 23 10.60 -0.22 1.41
N THR A 24 9.57 0.57 1.72
CA THR A 24 8.66 1.05 0.66
C THR A 24 9.51 1.95 -0.21
N ASP A 25 10.11 1.30 -1.20
CA ASP A 25 11.16 1.82 -2.04
C ASP A 25 10.50 2.72 -3.09
N LEU A 26 9.87 3.80 -2.61
CA LEU A 26 9.14 4.74 -3.45
C LEU A 26 10.09 5.32 -4.50
N ALA A 27 11.34 5.55 -4.14
CA ALA A 27 12.39 5.94 -5.08
C ALA A 27 12.66 4.88 -6.16
N ARG A 28 12.58 3.59 -5.82
CA ARG A 28 12.66 2.50 -6.80
C ARG A 28 11.40 2.41 -7.65
N LEU A 29 10.20 2.59 -7.08
CA LEU A 29 8.96 2.67 -7.83
C LEU A 29 8.99 3.84 -8.83
N ASP A 30 9.46 5.02 -8.40
CA ASP A 30 9.61 6.21 -9.26
C ASP A 30 10.67 6.01 -10.37
N ALA A 31 11.60 5.08 -10.19
CA ALA A 31 12.62 4.74 -11.18
C ALA A 31 12.19 3.67 -12.19
N LEU A 32 11.02 3.04 -12.00
CA LEU A 32 10.48 2.04 -12.91
C LEU A 32 9.65 2.71 -14.00
N SER A 33 9.70 2.13 -15.20
CA SER A 33 8.77 2.53 -16.27
C SER A 33 7.39 1.92 -16.04
N ASP A 34 6.37 2.48 -16.69
CA ASP A 34 5.00 1.93 -16.64
C ASP A 34 4.96 0.46 -17.10
N GLU A 35 5.73 0.08 -18.12
CA GLU A 35 5.84 -1.31 -18.59
C GLU A 35 6.45 -2.23 -17.52
N ASP A 36 7.46 -1.75 -16.79
CA ASP A 36 8.04 -2.53 -15.69
C ASP A 36 7.06 -2.71 -14.54
N LEU A 37 6.26 -1.69 -14.23
CA LEU A 37 5.20 -1.74 -13.22
C LEU A 37 4.10 -2.74 -13.62
N GLU A 38 3.64 -2.71 -14.88
CA GLU A 38 2.64 -3.66 -15.39
C GLU A 38 3.14 -5.10 -15.29
N ARG A 39 4.40 -5.36 -15.65
CA ARG A 39 4.99 -6.71 -15.53
C ARG A 39 5.05 -7.17 -14.07
N LEU A 40 5.49 -6.31 -13.16
CA LEU A 40 5.55 -6.64 -11.73
C LEU A 40 4.17 -6.92 -11.13
N ALA A 41 3.15 -6.16 -11.54
CA ALA A 41 1.76 -6.37 -11.12
C ALA A 41 1.21 -7.70 -11.64
N VAL A 42 1.46 -8.05 -12.91
CA VAL A 42 1.03 -9.33 -13.51
C VAL A 42 1.63 -10.54 -12.78
N ASP A 43 2.90 -10.43 -12.36
CA ASP A 43 3.60 -11.50 -11.67
C ASP A 43 3.27 -11.59 -10.17
N ASP A 44 2.52 -10.62 -9.63
CA ASP A 44 2.10 -10.63 -8.23
C ASP A 44 1.12 -11.78 -7.96
N ALA A 45 1.49 -12.66 -7.04
CA ALA A 45 0.68 -13.80 -6.67
C ALA A 45 -0.65 -13.39 -6.02
N ASP A 46 -0.68 -12.25 -5.33
CA ASP A 46 -1.88 -11.71 -4.69
C ASP A 46 -2.84 -11.07 -5.71
N GLU A 47 -2.33 -10.68 -6.90
CA GLU A 47 -3.15 -10.18 -8.01
C GLU A 47 -3.69 -11.29 -8.92
N ARG A 48 -3.17 -12.51 -8.79
CA ARG A 48 -3.51 -13.63 -9.67
C ARG A 48 -4.99 -13.98 -9.61
N GLY A 49 -5.68 -13.76 -10.73
CA GLY A 49 -7.11 -14.05 -10.88
C GLY A 49 -8.04 -12.92 -10.44
N LEU A 50 -7.49 -11.81 -9.94
CA LEU A 50 -8.25 -10.58 -9.76
C LEU A 50 -8.51 -9.93 -11.13
N ARG A 51 -9.79 -9.70 -11.43
CA ARG A 51 -10.26 -8.96 -12.62
C ARG A 51 -11.28 -7.90 -12.21
N PRO A 52 -10.95 -6.98 -11.28
CA PRO A 52 -11.88 -5.94 -10.86
C PRO A 52 -12.16 -4.99 -12.03
N ASP A 53 -13.42 -4.59 -12.17
CA ASP A 53 -13.82 -3.53 -13.08
C ASP A 53 -13.51 -2.18 -12.43
N TRP A 54 -12.30 -1.67 -12.70
CA TRP A 54 -11.84 -0.40 -12.15
C TRP A 54 -12.65 0.81 -12.62
N THR A 55 -13.43 0.70 -13.70
CA THR A 55 -14.32 1.80 -14.14
C THR A 55 -15.45 2.08 -13.15
N ARG A 56 -15.71 1.12 -12.25
CA ARG A 56 -16.73 1.21 -11.19
C ARG A 56 -16.12 1.46 -9.81
N ALA A 57 -14.82 1.72 -9.72
CA ALA A 57 -14.16 1.97 -8.44
C ALA A 57 -14.60 3.32 -7.85
N GLU A 58 -14.88 3.34 -6.55
CA GLU A 58 -15.24 4.54 -5.80
C GLU A 58 -14.14 4.89 -4.79
N LEU A 59 -13.70 6.15 -4.78
CA LEU A 59 -12.73 6.64 -3.80
C LEU A 59 -13.41 6.86 -2.44
N VAL A 60 -13.00 6.08 -1.44
CA VAL A 60 -13.48 6.24 -0.05
C VAL A 60 -12.39 6.91 0.78
N LEU A 61 -12.60 8.17 1.12
CA LEU A 61 -11.75 8.91 2.06
C LEU A 61 -12.40 8.92 3.46
N PRO A 62 -11.64 8.65 4.54
CA PRO A 62 -12.17 8.75 5.88
C PRO A 62 -12.60 10.19 6.17
N ARG A 63 -13.81 10.36 6.70
CA ARG A 63 -14.29 11.66 7.17
C ARG A 63 -13.71 11.91 8.56
N VAL A 64 -13.12 13.10 8.74
CA VAL A 64 -12.75 13.60 10.06
C VAL A 64 -14.04 14.07 10.72
N GLU A 65 -14.46 13.42 11.81
CA GLU A 65 -15.49 13.93 12.72
C GLU A 65 -14.87 14.84 13.78
#